data_AF-A0A2T1ABN1-F1
#
_entry.id   AF-A0A2T1ABN1-F1
#
_cell.length_a   1.000
_cell.length_b   1.000
_cell.length_c   1.000
_cell.angle_alpha   90.00
_cell.angle_beta   90.00
_cell.angle_gamma   90.00
#
_symmetry.space_group_name_H-M   'P 1'
#
loop_
_entity.id
_entity.type
_entity.pdbx_description
1 polymer ?
#
loop_
_entity_poly.entity_id
_entity_poly.type
_entity_poly.pdbx_seq_one_letter_code
_entity_poly.pdbx_strand_id
1 'polypeptide(L)'
;MAEKKNQHFVPKVHLRYFARDDKGRQIDVWLPKQDKVVKGASIKNQCSKSYFYGKDLKIENFLNSPEAMFGRTVDQLIECESGDDEALEALLFLWLLQHTRAERTITEQLLVMSAMRDKVSLGQEDNEDLRDWLGPPIGAPEAMQMTLDSAKEYFDIISDLRCVLLTNQTKTEFVLSDCPAVSSNKLILKRYMKYRNWGLGGAGLYLYMPLTPKLGFFAFDRHAYELVSRRGSTCNLNEQDVVALNQLVYLFCNDLVVLPPNCDTNSAISQLKEVEEAKPERTMRVNIATEDEDQAREGSKRFSVASDEEFAISPRGGLIHVESVPPIVPRHFPKLRIRQNPKFIDTQSAAGLKRYRA
;
A
#
# COMPACT_ATOMS: atom_id res chain seq x y z
N MET A 1 19.51 2.05 -28.26
CA MET A 1 18.76 1.50 -27.12
C MET A 1 17.36 2.09 -27.17
N ALA A 2 16.30 1.30 -26.99
CA ALA A 2 14.94 1.84 -26.96
C ALA A 2 14.81 2.83 -25.80
N GLU A 3 14.26 4.01 -26.07
CA GLU A 3 14.06 5.07 -25.08
C GLU A 3 13.14 4.57 -23.94
N LYS A 4 13.54 4.83 -22.70
CA LYS A 4 12.73 4.57 -21.48
C LYS A 4 12.15 3.14 -21.37
N LYS A 5 12.87 2.13 -21.85
CA LYS A 5 12.47 0.71 -21.70
C LYS A 5 12.34 0.28 -20.23
N ASN A 6 13.23 0.74 -19.35
CA ASN A 6 13.22 0.32 -17.94
C ASN A 6 12.46 1.31 -17.05
N GLN A 7 11.23 0.97 -16.70
CA GLN A 7 10.28 1.85 -16.02
C GLN A 7 10.18 1.44 -14.55
N HIS A 8 10.26 2.41 -13.65
CA HIS A 8 10.46 2.18 -12.22
C HIS A 8 9.15 2.35 -11.47
N PHE A 9 8.78 1.34 -10.67
CA PHE A 9 7.63 1.42 -9.78
C PHE A 9 7.96 1.94 -8.38
N VAL A 10 9.25 1.99 -8.03
CA VAL A 10 9.78 2.89 -6.98
C VAL A 10 10.80 3.82 -7.63
N PRO A 11 10.63 5.15 -7.55
CA PRO A 11 11.50 6.11 -8.24
C PRO A 11 12.96 5.95 -7.88
N LYS A 12 13.82 6.19 -8.87
CA LYS A 12 15.26 6.29 -8.62
C LYS A 12 15.59 7.40 -7.63
N VAL A 13 14.86 8.51 -7.67
CA VAL A 13 15.07 9.62 -6.73
C VAL A 13 14.82 9.18 -5.29
N HIS A 14 13.82 8.33 -5.04
CA HIS A 14 13.57 7.79 -3.70
C HIS A 14 14.66 6.82 -3.26
N LEU A 15 15.07 5.90 -4.15
CA LEU A 15 16.17 4.97 -3.88
C LEU A 15 17.50 5.67 -3.59
N ARG A 16 17.75 6.84 -4.20
CA ARG A 16 18.98 7.62 -3.99
C ARG A 16 19.14 8.13 -2.55
N TYR A 17 18.05 8.41 -1.84
CA TYR A 17 18.13 8.81 -0.43
C TYR A 17 18.59 7.68 0.50
N PHE A 18 18.64 6.44 0.00
CA PHE A 18 19.16 5.28 0.70
C PHE A 18 20.47 4.78 0.08
N ALA A 19 21.08 5.55 -0.83
CA ALA A 19 22.31 5.15 -1.49
C ALA A 19 23.48 5.04 -0.52
N ARG A 20 24.35 4.07 -0.79
CA ARG A 20 25.60 3.86 -0.04
C ARG A 20 26.76 4.69 -0.53
N ASP A 21 26.64 5.27 -1.72
CA ASP A 21 27.68 6.02 -2.40
C ASP A 21 27.25 7.46 -2.61
N ASP A 22 28.20 8.39 -2.51
CA ASP A 22 27.95 9.84 -2.69
C ASP A 22 27.38 10.19 -4.08
N LYS A 23 27.54 9.30 -5.07
CA LYS A 23 27.02 9.51 -6.43
C LYS A 23 25.57 9.03 -6.59
N GLY A 24 24.97 8.43 -5.57
CA GLY A 24 23.58 7.97 -5.60
C GLY A 24 23.32 6.90 -6.66
N ARG A 25 24.20 5.90 -6.78
CA ARG A 25 24.13 4.88 -7.86
C ARG A 25 23.86 3.48 -7.34
N GLN A 26 24.19 3.22 -6.08
CA GLN A 26 24.19 1.90 -5.49
C GLN A 26 23.46 1.91 -4.15
N ILE A 27 22.75 0.82 -3.88
CA ILE A 27 22.05 0.57 -2.63
C ILE A 27 22.39 -0.82 -2.11
N ASP A 28 22.29 -1.02 -0.81
CA ASP A 28 22.36 -2.36 -0.23
C ASP A 28 20.95 -2.93 -0.13
N VAL A 29 20.76 -4.16 -0.60
CA VAL A 29 19.44 -4.80 -0.69
C VAL A 29 19.48 -6.13 0.04
N TRP A 30 18.44 -6.42 0.81
CA TRP A 30 18.13 -7.76 1.28
C TRP A 30 16.94 -8.31 0.50
N LEU A 31 17.08 -9.55 0.03
CA LEU A 31 16.06 -10.31 -0.69
C LEU A 31 15.46 -11.35 0.27
N PRO A 32 14.28 -11.10 0.88
CA PRO A 32 13.77 -11.94 1.95
C PRO A 32 13.53 -13.39 1.52
N LYS A 33 12.97 -13.59 0.33
CA LYS A 33 12.65 -14.93 -0.23
C LYS A 33 13.88 -15.82 -0.42
N GLN A 34 15.06 -15.24 -0.64
CA GLN A 34 16.32 -15.98 -0.79
C GLN A 34 17.23 -15.85 0.44
N ASP A 35 16.77 -15.13 1.46
CA ASP A 35 17.55 -14.69 2.60
C ASP A 35 18.96 -14.17 2.24
N LYS A 36 19.03 -13.36 1.18
CA LYS A 36 20.30 -12.97 0.56
C LYS A 36 20.50 -11.46 0.61
N VAL A 37 21.69 -11.04 1.02
CA VAL A 37 22.11 -9.63 0.95
C VAL A 37 22.93 -9.39 -0.31
N VAL A 38 22.55 -8.38 -1.08
CA VAL A 38 23.28 -7.86 -2.23
C VAL A 38 23.80 -6.47 -1.89
N LYS A 39 25.11 -6.38 -1.65
CA LYS A 39 25.79 -5.12 -1.36
C LYS A 39 26.08 -4.36 -2.67
N GLY A 40 25.81 -3.07 -2.69
CA GLY A 40 26.12 -2.19 -3.83
C GLY A 40 25.34 -2.49 -5.12
N ALA A 41 24.10 -2.95 -4.99
CA ALA A 41 23.20 -3.18 -6.13
C ALA A 41 22.94 -1.87 -6.88
N SER A 42 23.02 -1.91 -8.22
CA SER A 42 22.77 -0.71 -9.03
C SER A 42 21.30 -0.31 -8.98
N ILE A 43 21.01 0.93 -8.55
CA ILE A 43 19.68 1.52 -8.53
C ILE A 43 18.97 1.41 -9.89
N LYS A 44 19.73 1.49 -11.00
CA LYS A 44 19.18 1.42 -12.36
C LYS A 44 18.39 0.14 -12.63
N ASN A 45 18.67 -0.94 -11.91
CA ASN A 45 18.09 -2.26 -12.12
C ASN A 45 17.23 -2.72 -10.93
N GLN A 46 16.94 -1.85 -9.96
CA GLN A 46 16.06 -2.17 -8.83
C GLN A 46 14.68 -1.55 -9.04
N CYS A 47 13.66 -2.17 -8.44
CA CYS A 47 12.27 -1.70 -8.44
C CYS A 47 11.75 -1.24 -9.82
N SER A 48 12.07 -2.01 -10.87
CA SER A 48 11.75 -1.67 -12.25
C SER A 48 11.47 -2.88 -13.12
N LYS A 49 10.67 -2.69 -14.17
CA LYS A 49 10.37 -3.70 -15.18
C LYS A 49 10.45 -3.10 -16.58
N SER A 50 10.67 -3.99 -17.56
CA SER A 50 10.63 -3.59 -18.97
C SER A 50 9.21 -3.20 -19.37
N TYR A 51 9.01 -1.95 -19.81
CA TYR A 51 7.72 -1.40 -20.25
C TYR A 51 6.57 -1.63 -19.25
N PHE A 52 6.84 -1.48 -17.96
CA PHE A 52 5.87 -1.70 -16.89
C PHE A 52 4.56 -0.88 -17.06
N TYR A 53 4.71 0.35 -17.50
CA TYR A 53 3.66 1.32 -17.80
C TYR A 53 3.35 1.45 -19.29
N GLY A 54 3.83 0.50 -20.10
CA GLY A 54 3.55 0.46 -21.54
C GLY A 54 4.64 1.08 -22.41
N LYS A 55 4.52 0.81 -23.72
CA LYS A 55 5.49 1.24 -24.75
C LYS A 55 5.23 2.65 -25.28
N ASP A 56 4.04 3.21 -25.03
CA ASP A 56 3.66 4.56 -25.52
C ASP A 56 4.28 5.70 -24.69
N LEU A 57 4.90 5.34 -23.56
CA LEU A 57 5.61 6.24 -22.63
C LEU A 57 4.74 7.32 -21.99
N LYS A 58 3.40 7.29 -22.11
CA LYS A 58 2.54 8.37 -21.58
C LYS A 58 2.63 8.47 -20.06
N ILE A 59 2.43 7.34 -19.37
CA ILE A 59 2.49 7.26 -17.90
C ILE A 59 3.92 7.53 -17.41
N GLU A 60 4.94 6.93 -18.03
CA GLU A 60 6.35 7.19 -17.72
C GLU A 60 6.71 8.68 -17.87
N ASN A 61 6.17 9.34 -18.90
CA ASN A 61 6.41 10.77 -19.11
C ASN A 61 5.73 11.63 -18.04
N PHE A 62 4.49 11.29 -17.67
CA PHE A 62 3.75 11.94 -16.59
C PHE A 62 4.50 11.84 -15.25
N LEU A 63 5.00 10.64 -14.88
CA LEU A 63 5.65 10.39 -13.59
C LEU A 63 6.92 11.22 -13.36
N ASN A 64 7.58 11.74 -14.40
CA ASN A 64 8.76 12.59 -14.24
C ASN A 64 8.48 13.85 -13.39
N SER A 65 7.29 14.44 -13.51
CA SER A 65 6.95 15.67 -12.77
C SER A 65 6.73 15.40 -11.26
N PRO A 66 5.88 14.43 -10.85
CA PRO A 66 5.78 14.02 -9.45
C PRO A 66 7.11 13.55 -8.86
N GLU A 67 7.96 12.85 -9.61
CA GLU A 67 9.27 12.42 -9.11
C GLU A 67 10.22 13.59 -8.86
N ALA A 68 10.24 14.58 -9.76
CA ALA A 68 11.02 15.79 -9.55
C ALA A 68 10.50 16.60 -8.35
N MET A 69 9.17 16.65 -8.17
CA MET A 69 8.54 17.25 -6.99
C MET A 69 8.98 16.53 -5.72
N PHE A 70 8.91 15.20 -5.69
CA PHE A 70 9.34 14.39 -4.56
C PHE A 70 10.78 14.71 -4.15
N GLY A 71 11.72 14.74 -5.12
CA GLY A 71 13.11 15.08 -4.83
C GLY A 71 13.25 16.46 -4.17
N ARG A 72 12.67 17.50 -4.79
CA ARG A 72 12.73 18.86 -4.23
C ARG A 72 12.13 18.94 -2.82
N THR A 73 10.98 18.32 -2.61
CA THR A 73 10.31 18.31 -1.30
C THR A 73 11.16 17.60 -0.26
N VAL A 74 11.74 16.43 -0.58
CA VAL A 74 12.60 15.71 0.38
C VAL A 74 13.90 16.47 0.67
N ASP A 75 14.54 17.06 -0.34
CA ASP A 75 15.74 17.88 -0.16
C ASP A 75 15.47 19.07 0.78
N GLN A 76 14.36 19.79 0.57
CA GLN A 76 13.92 20.88 1.46
C GLN A 76 13.71 20.40 2.90
N LEU A 77 13.07 19.24 3.10
CA LEU A 77 12.80 18.69 4.43
C LEU A 77 14.07 18.22 5.14
N ILE A 78 15.09 17.78 4.40
CA ILE A 78 16.41 17.46 4.95
C ILE A 78 17.08 18.73 5.49
N GLU A 79 17.00 19.84 4.75
CA GLU A 79 17.62 21.11 5.14
C GLU A 79 16.89 21.80 6.31
N CYS A 80 15.55 21.79 6.31
CA CYS A 80 14.75 22.52 7.29
C CYS A 80 14.36 21.70 8.52
N GLU A 81 14.55 20.37 8.51
CA GLU A 81 14.10 19.42 9.54
C GLU A 81 12.63 19.61 9.99
N SER A 82 11.81 20.22 9.15
CA SER A 82 10.41 20.57 9.41
C SER A 82 9.66 20.65 8.09
N GLY A 83 8.39 20.24 8.12
CA GLY A 83 7.48 20.35 6.96
C GLY A 83 6.41 21.38 7.23
N ASP A 84 6.27 22.34 6.32
CA ASP A 84 5.08 23.17 6.24
C ASP A 84 3.90 22.37 5.66
N ASP A 85 2.71 22.98 5.67
CA ASP A 85 1.49 22.32 5.23
C ASP A 85 1.55 21.97 3.73
N GLU A 86 2.17 22.81 2.90
CA GLU A 86 2.32 22.59 1.45
C GLU A 86 3.23 21.39 1.14
N ALA A 87 4.40 21.30 1.79
CA ALA A 87 5.30 20.16 1.65
C ALA A 87 4.66 18.85 2.12
N LEU A 88 3.90 18.90 3.22
CA LEU A 88 3.20 17.73 3.76
C LEU A 88 2.03 17.28 2.89
N GLU A 89 1.28 18.21 2.29
CA GLU A 89 0.22 17.90 1.34
C GLU A 89 0.79 17.31 0.04
N ALA A 90 1.91 17.87 -0.46
CA ALA A 90 2.63 17.30 -1.59
C ALA A 90 3.09 15.86 -1.28
N LEU A 91 3.63 15.61 -0.09
CA LEU A 91 3.99 14.25 0.34
C LEU A 91 2.78 13.31 0.47
N LEU A 92 1.60 13.80 0.84
CA LEU A 92 0.38 13.00 0.85
C LEU A 92 -0.02 12.55 -0.56
N PHE A 93 0.05 13.47 -1.53
CA PHE A 93 -0.18 13.14 -2.94
C PHE A 93 0.86 12.14 -3.47
N LEU A 94 2.14 12.38 -3.17
CA LEU A 94 3.23 11.51 -3.59
C LEU A 94 3.16 10.14 -2.92
N TRP A 95 2.71 10.07 -1.66
CA TRP A 95 2.39 8.81 -0.98
C TRP A 95 1.29 8.05 -1.74
N LEU A 96 0.20 8.73 -2.13
CA LEU A 96 -0.91 8.09 -2.84
C LEU A 96 -0.46 7.53 -4.20
N LEU A 97 0.30 8.32 -4.95
CA LEU A 97 0.86 7.88 -6.23
C LEU A 97 1.81 6.69 -6.04
N GLN A 98 2.64 6.71 -4.99
CA GLN A 98 3.57 5.63 -4.69
C GLN A 98 2.86 4.36 -4.21
N HIS A 99 1.78 4.51 -3.43
CA HIS A 99 0.97 3.40 -2.91
C HIS A 99 0.29 2.64 -4.05
N THR A 100 -0.19 3.38 -5.05
CA THR A 100 -0.93 2.82 -6.17
C THR A 100 -0.06 2.22 -7.26
N ARG A 101 1.15 2.78 -7.49
CA ARG A 101 2.02 2.32 -8.59
C ARG A 101 3.01 1.21 -8.24
N ALA A 102 3.08 0.78 -6.98
CA ALA A 102 3.97 -0.29 -6.56
C ALA A 102 3.60 -1.61 -7.28
N GLU A 103 4.61 -2.42 -7.61
CA GLU A 103 4.40 -3.67 -8.36
C GLU A 103 3.38 -4.59 -7.68
N ARG A 104 3.49 -4.73 -6.36
CA ARG A 104 2.56 -5.51 -5.55
C ARG A 104 1.12 -5.05 -5.77
N THR A 105 0.85 -3.76 -5.66
CA THR A 105 -0.50 -3.19 -5.80
C THR A 105 -1.09 -3.46 -7.18
N ILE A 106 -0.32 -3.22 -8.25
CA ILE A 106 -0.78 -3.47 -9.62
C ILE A 106 -1.02 -4.96 -9.84
N THR A 107 -0.12 -5.82 -9.36
CA THR A 107 -0.28 -7.28 -9.50
C THR A 107 -1.52 -7.78 -8.77
N GLU A 108 -1.78 -7.28 -7.56
CA GLU A 108 -3.00 -7.59 -6.80
C GLU A 108 -4.27 -7.14 -7.53
N GLN A 109 -4.26 -5.93 -8.11
CA GLN A 109 -5.38 -5.41 -8.90
C GLN A 109 -5.65 -6.30 -10.12
N LEU A 110 -4.61 -6.66 -10.88
CA LEU A 110 -4.74 -7.53 -12.04
C LEU A 110 -5.25 -8.92 -11.66
N LEU A 111 -4.78 -9.49 -10.54
CA LEU A 111 -5.25 -10.78 -10.05
C LEU A 111 -6.74 -10.74 -9.71
N VAL A 112 -7.20 -9.67 -9.04
CA VAL A 112 -8.61 -9.49 -8.72
C VAL A 112 -9.46 -9.36 -9.99
N MET A 113 -9.02 -8.57 -10.96
CA MET A 113 -9.74 -8.37 -12.21
C MET A 113 -9.80 -9.64 -13.05
N SER A 114 -8.71 -10.41 -13.10
CA SER A 114 -8.69 -11.72 -13.75
C SER A 114 -9.63 -12.69 -13.04
N ALA A 115 -9.54 -12.81 -11.72
CA ALA A 115 -10.40 -13.72 -10.97
C ALA A 115 -11.88 -13.34 -11.11
N MET A 116 -12.23 -12.06 -11.09
CA MET A 116 -13.61 -11.61 -11.36
C MET A 116 -14.06 -12.01 -12.76
N ARG A 117 -13.23 -11.76 -13.79
CA ARG A 117 -13.52 -12.17 -15.17
C ARG A 117 -13.76 -13.68 -15.26
N ASP A 118 -12.89 -14.48 -14.65
CA ASP A 118 -12.98 -15.94 -14.66
C ASP A 118 -14.27 -16.40 -13.98
N LYS A 119 -14.62 -15.84 -12.81
CA LYS A 119 -15.87 -16.17 -12.11
C LYS A 119 -17.12 -15.77 -12.87
N VAL A 120 -17.12 -14.62 -13.55
CA VAL A 120 -18.25 -14.18 -14.39
C VAL A 120 -18.44 -15.10 -15.60
N SER A 121 -17.35 -15.71 -16.09
CA SER A 121 -17.38 -16.57 -17.29
C SER A 121 -17.72 -18.04 -17.00
N LEU A 122 -17.83 -18.44 -15.72
CA LEU A 122 -18.13 -19.81 -15.31
C LEU A 122 -19.45 -20.30 -15.92
N GLY A 123 -19.42 -21.42 -16.63
CA GLY A 123 -20.58 -22.01 -17.31
C GLY A 123 -21.07 -21.23 -18.53
N GLN A 124 -20.32 -20.23 -18.97
CA GLN A 124 -20.58 -19.36 -20.13
C GLN A 124 -19.30 -19.14 -20.94
N GLU A 125 -18.37 -20.10 -20.92
CA GLU A 125 -17.02 -19.95 -21.50
C GLU A 125 -17.06 -19.72 -23.03
N ASP A 126 -18.05 -20.29 -23.71
CA ASP A 126 -18.26 -20.17 -25.16
C ASP A 126 -19.21 -19.02 -25.55
N ASN A 127 -19.66 -18.19 -24.59
CA ASN A 127 -20.57 -17.08 -24.85
C ASN A 127 -19.83 -15.88 -25.47
N GLU A 128 -19.94 -15.71 -26.79
CA GLU A 128 -19.28 -14.64 -27.55
C GLU A 128 -19.73 -13.24 -27.10
N ASP A 129 -21.03 -13.02 -26.85
CA ASP A 129 -21.56 -11.73 -26.40
C ASP A 129 -20.96 -11.32 -25.04
N LEU A 130 -20.84 -12.28 -24.11
CA LEU A 130 -20.21 -12.06 -22.81
C LEU A 130 -18.72 -11.73 -22.95
N ARG A 131 -18.02 -12.46 -23.82
CA ARG A 131 -16.60 -12.24 -24.09
C ARG A 131 -16.34 -10.86 -24.67
N ASP A 132 -17.18 -10.43 -25.61
CA ASP A 132 -17.11 -9.10 -26.21
C ASP A 132 -17.43 -8.00 -25.19
N TRP A 133 -18.43 -8.21 -24.33
CA TRP A 133 -18.75 -7.28 -23.24
C TRP A 133 -17.62 -7.14 -22.21
N LEU A 134 -16.99 -8.26 -21.81
CA LEU A 134 -15.83 -8.24 -20.92
C LEU A 134 -14.60 -7.60 -21.58
N GLY A 135 -14.51 -7.62 -22.91
CA GLY A 135 -13.36 -7.12 -23.67
C GLY A 135 -12.09 -7.97 -23.47
N PRO A 136 -10.89 -7.45 -23.78
CA PRO A 136 -9.62 -8.13 -23.52
C PRO A 136 -9.19 -8.08 -22.04
N PRO A 137 -8.36 -9.03 -21.57
CA PRO A 137 -7.73 -8.94 -20.26
C PRO A 137 -6.93 -7.64 -20.11
N ILE A 138 -7.02 -7.05 -18.93
CA ILE A 138 -6.38 -5.78 -18.60
C ILE A 138 -4.92 -6.04 -18.21
N GLY A 139 -4.01 -5.19 -18.70
CA GLY A 139 -2.60 -5.23 -18.37
C GLY A 139 -2.20 -4.20 -17.33
N ALA A 140 -0.94 -4.23 -16.90
CA ALA A 140 -0.38 -3.27 -15.96
C ALA A 140 -0.51 -1.79 -16.41
N PRO A 141 -0.30 -1.43 -17.69
CA PRO A 141 -0.48 -0.06 -18.16
C PRO A 141 -1.93 0.43 -17.99
N GLU A 142 -2.90 -0.41 -18.36
CA GLU A 142 -4.33 -0.08 -18.26
C GLU A 142 -4.77 0.03 -16.79
N ALA A 143 -4.33 -0.89 -15.93
CA ALA A 143 -4.60 -0.83 -14.49
C ALA A 143 -4.03 0.44 -13.84
N MET A 144 -2.83 0.87 -14.26
CA MET A 144 -2.27 2.16 -13.81
C MET A 144 -3.04 3.34 -14.36
N GLN A 145 -3.48 3.32 -15.62
CA GLN A 145 -4.28 4.40 -16.18
C GLN A 145 -5.59 4.57 -15.40
N MET A 146 -6.31 3.49 -15.11
CA MET A 146 -7.53 3.52 -14.29
C MET A 146 -7.28 4.16 -12.91
N THR A 147 -6.12 3.87 -12.31
CA THR A 147 -5.74 4.43 -11.02
C THR A 147 -5.43 5.93 -11.12
N LEU A 148 -4.73 6.36 -12.17
CA LEU A 148 -4.48 7.78 -12.42
C LEU A 148 -5.78 8.55 -12.68
N ASP A 149 -6.71 7.94 -13.41
CA ASP A 149 -8.03 8.52 -13.70
C ASP A 149 -8.84 8.72 -12.41
N SER A 150 -8.63 7.86 -11.41
CA SER A 150 -9.31 7.92 -10.09
C SER A 150 -8.49 8.64 -9.00
N ALA A 151 -7.33 9.21 -9.36
CA ALA A 151 -6.38 9.73 -8.37
C ALA A 151 -6.94 10.91 -7.58
N LYS A 152 -7.77 11.73 -8.21
CA LYS A 152 -8.42 12.88 -7.56
C LYS A 152 -9.39 12.41 -6.47
N GLU A 153 -10.26 11.45 -6.79
CA GLU A 153 -11.23 10.89 -5.84
C GLU A 153 -10.50 10.23 -4.66
N TYR A 154 -9.41 9.50 -4.93
CA TYR A 154 -8.59 8.92 -3.86
C TYR A 154 -7.91 9.97 -3.00
N PHE A 155 -7.43 11.07 -3.59
CA PHE A 155 -6.84 12.16 -2.84
C PHE A 155 -7.87 12.87 -1.94
N ASP A 156 -9.04 13.18 -2.48
CA ASP A 156 -10.17 13.74 -1.72
C ASP A 156 -10.62 12.82 -0.56
N ILE A 157 -10.33 11.52 -0.66
CA ILE A 157 -10.62 10.55 0.40
C ILE A 157 -9.64 10.64 1.58
N ILE A 158 -8.40 11.08 1.35
CA ILE A 158 -7.33 11.07 2.35
C ILE A 158 -6.85 12.47 2.76
N SER A 159 -7.28 13.52 2.06
CA SER A 159 -6.88 14.92 2.30
C SER A 159 -7.22 15.42 3.70
N ASP A 160 -8.16 14.79 4.40
CA ASP A 160 -8.54 15.13 5.78
C ASP A 160 -7.57 14.60 6.85
N LEU A 161 -6.68 13.67 6.47
CA LEU A 161 -5.70 13.07 7.36
C LEU A 161 -4.72 14.11 7.88
N ARG A 162 -4.34 13.97 9.14
CA ARG A 162 -3.31 14.83 9.72
C ARG A 162 -1.94 14.33 9.29
N CYS A 163 -1.26 15.11 8.46
CA CYS A 163 0.10 14.85 8.02
C CYS A 163 1.14 15.31 9.04
N VAL A 164 2.23 14.55 9.16
CA VAL A 164 3.34 14.75 10.10
C VAL A 164 4.64 14.24 9.49
N LEU A 165 5.72 15.01 9.67
CA LEU A 165 7.08 14.59 9.44
C LEU A 165 7.63 13.85 10.68
N LEU A 166 8.03 12.60 10.51
CA LEU A 166 8.71 11.82 11.52
C LEU A 166 10.22 12.02 11.41
N THR A 167 10.86 12.35 12.53
CA THR A 167 12.30 12.59 12.64
C THR A 167 12.91 11.49 13.50
N ASN A 168 13.84 10.75 12.91
CA ASN A 168 14.55 9.66 13.56
C ASN A 168 15.96 10.10 13.95
N GLN A 169 16.23 10.20 15.25
CA GLN A 169 17.55 10.50 15.81
C GLN A 169 18.18 9.28 16.50
N THR A 170 17.68 8.08 16.20
CA THR A 170 18.12 6.84 16.85
C THR A 170 19.18 6.11 16.04
N LYS A 171 19.71 5.01 16.60
CA LYS A 171 20.74 4.19 15.96
C LYS A 171 20.14 3.28 14.90
N THR A 172 18.94 2.74 15.13
CA THR A 172 18.20 2.04 14.10
C THR A 172 17.68 3.06 13.08
N GLU A 173 17.99 2.83 11.81
CA GLU A 173 17.57 3.69 10.70
C GLU A 173 16.34 3.12 10.00
N PHE A 174 15.63 3.96 9.27
CA PHE A 174 14.52 3.49 8.46
C PHE A 174 15.02 2.63 7.30
N VAL A 175 14.29 1.54 7.03
CA VAL A 175 14.44 0.74 5.82
C VAL A 175 13.46 1.20 4.75
N LEU A 176 13.75 0.94 3.48
CA LEU A 176 12.84 1.13 2.35
C LEU A 176 12.52 -0.25 1.73
N SER A 177 11.51 -0.35 0.87
CA SER A 177 11.20 -1.58 0.14
C SER A 177 10.71 -1.29 -1.27
N ASP A 178 10.41 -2.36 -2.02
CA ASP A 178 9.65 -2.32 -3.27
C ASP A 178 8.18 -1.88 -3.13
N CYS A 179 7.67 -1.77 -1.91
CA CYS A 179 6.34 -1.24 -1.59
C CYS A 179 6.44 -0.22 -0.44
N PRO A 180 6.97 0.99 -0.70
CA PRO A 180 7.40 1.89 0.37
C PRO A 180 6.26 2.71 0.99
N ALA A 181 5.16 2.91 0.27
CA ALA A 181 4.00 3.66 0.73
C ALA A 181 2.94 2.70 1.31
N VAL A 182 2.99 2.53 2.63
CA VAL A 182 2.20 1.53 3.36
C VAL A 182 1.07 2.18 4.15
N SER A 183 -0.01 1.43 4.35
CA SER A 183 -1.14 1.86 5.17
C SER A 183 -1.53 0.78 6.17
N SER A 184 -2.03 1.19 7.33
CA SER A 184 -2.52 0.25 8.34
C SER A 184 -3.58 0.90 9.22
N ASN A 185 -4.23 0.08 10.05
CA ASN A 185 -5.34 0.51 10.89
C ASN A 185 -5.28 -0.14 12.27
N LYS A 186 -4.64 0.54 13.21
CA LYS A 186 -4.48 0.09 14.61
C LYS A 186 -5.83 -0.01 15.33
N LEU A 187 -6.79 0.85 15.01
CA LEU A 187 -8.14 0.84 15.59
C LEU A 187 -8.87 -0.45 15.22
N ILE A 188 -8.92 -0.80 13.93
CA ILE A 188 -9.52 -2.04 13.45
C ILE A 188 -8.78 -3.24 14.04
N LEU A 189 -7.45 -3.27 13.94
CA LEU A 189 -6.63 -4.41 14.39
C LEU A 189 -6.64 -4.65 15.91
N LYS A 190 -6.99 -3.65 16.73
CA LYS A 190 -7.02 -3.80 18.21
C LYS A 190 -8.42 -3.83 18.82
N ARG A 191 -9.38 -3.06 18.28
CA ARG A 191 -10.71 -2.90 18.89
C ARG A 191 -11.85 -3.45 18.03
N TYR A 192 -11.67 -3.55 16.72
CA TYR A 192 -12.73 -3.94 15.79
C TYR A 192 -12.29 -5.02 14.81
N MET A 193 -11.57 -6.02 15.33
CA MET A 193 -11.01 -7.12 14.54
C MET A 193 -12.08 -7.88 13.72
N LYS A 194 -13.36 -7.76 14.07
CA LYS A 194 -14.47 -8.34 13.28
C LYS A 194 -14.52 -7.87 11.82
N TYR A 195 -14.07 -6.64 11.50
CA TYR A 195 -14.10 -6.14 10.12
C TYR A 195 -12.91 -6.64 9.29
N ARG A 196 -11.79 -7.03 9.93
CA ARG A 196 -10.55 -7.60 9.33
C ARG A 196 -9.89 -6.83 8.17
N ASN A 197 -10.48 -5.77 7.65
CA ASN A 197 -9.97 -4.99 6.53
C ASN A 197 -10.12 -3.48 6.75
N TRP A 198 -9.46 -2.69 5.90
CA TRP A 198 -9.63 -1.24 5.82
C TRP A 198 -9.35 -0.75 4.40
N GLY A 199 -10.05 0.29 3.98
CA GLY A 199 -9.75 1.03 2.75
C GLY A 199 -9.30 2.46 3.06
N LEU A 200 -8.98 3.23 2.01
CA LEU A 200 -8.54 4.62 2.14
C LEU A 200 -9.56 5.53 2.83
N GLY A 201 -10.85 5.18 2.82
CA GLY A 201 -11.93 5.90 3.55
C GLY A 201 -12.24 5.36 4.95
N GLY A 202 -11.49 4.36 5.42
CA GLY A 202 -11.72 3.72 6.71
C GLY A 202 -11.38 4.63 7.89
N ALA A 203 -12.18 4.54 8.95
CA ALA A 203 -11.87 5.16 10.24
C ALA A 203 -10.65 4.49 10.88
N GLY A 204 -9.76 5.29 11.45
CA GLY A 204 -8.51 4.79 12.02
C GLY A 204 -7.47 4.43 10.96
N LEU A 205 -7.57 4.93 9.73
CA LEU A 205 -6.46 4.79 8.78
C LEU A 205 -5.23 5.58 9.28
N TYR A 206 -4.05 4.99 9.10
CA TYR A 206 -2.80 5.74 9.05
C TYR A 206 -1.93 5.26 7.90
N LEU A 207 -1.13 6.19 7.39
CA LEU A 207 -0.26 6.07 6.24
C LEU A 207 1.18 6.30 6.69
N TYR A 208 2.12 5.57 6.11
CA TYR A 208 3.54 5.74 6.37
C TYR A 208 4.34 5.54 5.08
N MET A 209 5.40 6.34 4.92
CA MET A 209 6.43 6.14 3.90
C MET A 209 7.77 6.69 4.39
N PRO A 210 8.82 5.86 4.48
CA PRO A 210 10.16 6.36 4.79
C PRO A 210 10.66 7.23 3.63
N LEU A 211 11.17 8.43 3.92
CA LEU A 211 11.69 9.36 2.90
C LEU A 211 13.20 9.18 2.75
N THR A 212 13.88 9.03 3.89
CA THR A 212 15.32 8.78 4.03
C THR A 212 15.54 7.82 5.20
N PRO A 213 16.77 7.36 5.50
CA PRO A 213 17.08 6.64 6.73
C PRO A 213 16.69 7.37 8.03
N LYS A 214 16.51 8.70 7.98
CA LYS A 214 16.26 9.56 9.14
C LYS A 214 14.91 10.30 9.11
N LEU A 215 14.26 10.42 7.95
CA LEU A 215 12.99 11.12 7.79
C LEU A 215 11.91 10.18 7.27
N GLY A 216 10.70 10.31 7.80
CA GLY A 216 9.53 9.55 7.35
C GLY A 216 8.29 10.43 7.24
N PHE A 217 7.49 10.21 6.21
CA PHE A 217 6.16 10.82 6.08
C PHE A 217 5.14 9.96 6.82
N PHE A 218 4.25 10.60 7.57
CA PHE A 218 3.18 9.92 8.29
C PHE A 218 1.88 10.73 8.23
N ALA A 219 0.77 10.08 7.93
CA ALA A 219 -0.55 10.71 7.96
C ALA A 219 -1.54 9.84 8.73
N PHE A 220 -2.42 10.42 9.54
CA PHE A 220 -3.32 9.62 10.38
C PHE A 220 -4.68 10.28 10.62
N ASP A 221 -5.67 9.42 10.88
CA ASP A 221 -7.00 9.84 11.30
C ASP A 221 -6.94 10.49 12.69
N ARG A 222 -7.00 11.82 12.72
CA ARG A 222 -6.96 12.64 13.94
C ARG A 222 -8.13 12.41 14.90
N HIS A 223 -9.23 11.88 14.38
CA HIS A 223 -10.45 11.59 15.15
C HIS A 223 -10.40 10.20 15.80
N ALA A 224 -9.62 9.28 15.24
CA ALA A 224 -9.35 7.97 15.84
C ALA A 224 -8.12 7.97 16.76
N TYR A 225 -7.08 8.75 16.43
CA TYR A 225 -5.79 8.69 17.10
C TYR A 225 -5.30 10.01 17.68
N GLU A 226 -4.37 9.86 18.62
CA GLU A 226 -3.47 10.90 19.10
C GLU A 226 -2.03 10.44 18.86
N LEU A 227 -1.21 11.31 18.27
CA LEU A 227 0.22 11.06 18.10
C LEU A 227 1.00 11.70 19.25
N VAL A 228 1.52 10.86 20.14
CA VAL A 228 2.19 11.29 21.38
C VAL A 228 3.53 11.96 21.08
N SER A 229 3.80 13.06 21.78
CA SER A 229 5.02 13.88 21.63
C SER A 229 5.16 14.56 20.25
N ARG A 230 4.08 14.65 19.46
CA ARG A 230 4.04 15.50 18.27
C ARG A 230 4.13 16.98 18.65
N ARG A 231 4.94 17.76 17.95
CA ARG A 231 5.05 19.22 18.08
C ARG A 231 4.74 19.85 16.72
N GLY A 232 3.58 20.50 16.59
CA GLY A 232 3.13 21.00 15.29
C GLY A 232 3.07 19.87 14.25
N SER A 233 3.73 20.06 13.12
CA SER A 233 3.82 19.09 12.01
C SER A 233 4.94 18.05 12.16
N THR A 234 5.66 18.00 13.29
CA THR A 234 6.81 17.08 13.47
C THR A 234 6.65 16.13 14.66
N CYS A 235 7.33 14.99 14.61
CA CYS A 235 7.38 14.03 15.71
C CYS A 235 8.72 13.27 15.79
N ASN A 236 9.47 13.51 16.87
CA ASN A 236 10.70 12.77 17.16
C ASN A 236 10.39 11.33 17.62
N LEU A 237 11.10 10.37 17.05
CA LEU A 237 10.95 8.94 17.31
C LEU A 237 11.96 8.42 18.35
N ASN A 238 11.59 7.31 19.01
CA ASN A 238 12.51 6.47 19.76
C ASN A 238 12.74 5.13 19.02
N GLU A 239 13.65 4.30 19.53
CA GLU A 239 14.04 3.04 18.86
C GLU A 239 12.82 2.15 18.59
N GLN A 240 11.92 1.97 19.56
CA GLN A 240 10.76 1.09 19.42
C GLN A 240 9.78 1.58 18.35
N ASP A 241 9.70 2.89 18.14
CA ASP A 241 8.91 3.47 17.06
C ASP A 241 9.51 3.14 15.70
N VAL A 242 10.83 3.30 15.55
CA VAL A 242 11.54 2.98 14.29
C VAL A 242 11.44 1.50 13.97
N VAL A 243 11.62 0.62 14.98
CA VAL A 243 11.43 -0.83 14.81
C VAL A 243 10.03 -1.15 14.27
N ALA A 244 8.99 -0.59 14.90
CA ALA A 244 7.61 -0.85 14.50
C ALA A 244 7.31 -0.37 13.07
N LEU A 245 7.85 0.78 12.66
CA LEU A 245 7.67 1.33 11.32
C LEU A 245 8.46 0.55 10.26
N ASN A 246 9.67 0.08 10.57
CA ASN A 246 10.45 -0.79 9.71
C ASN A 246 9.78 -2.15 9.51
N GLN A 247 9.28 -2.75 10.58
CA GLN A 247 8.50 -3.98 10.54
C GLN A 247 7.21 -3.80 9.71
N LEU A 248 6.55 -2.64 9.82
CA LEU A 248 5.40 -2.32 8.98
C LEU A 248 5.79 -2.29 7.49
N VAL A 249 6.87 -1.60 7.11
CA VAL A 249 7.36 -1.61 5.72
C VAL A 249 7.68 -3.03 5.25
N TYR A 250 8.29 -3.84 6.12
CA TYR A 250 8.61 -5.23 5.79
C TYR A 250 7.36 -6.10 5.56
N LEU A 251 6.30 -5.95 6.35
CA LEU A 251 5.03 -6.68 6.15
C LEU A 251 4.41 -6.43 4.77
N PHE A 252 4.65 -5.26 4.18
CA PHE A 252 4.18 -4.90 2.84
C PHE A 252 5.21 -5.17 1.73
N CYS A 253 6.47 -5.43 2.06
CA CYS A 253 7.51 -5.81 1.09
C CYS A 253 7.17 -7.13 0.39
N ASN A 254 7.38 -7.17 -0.94
CA ASN A 254 7.18 -8.36 -1.76
C ASN A 254 8.48 -9.14 -1.99
N ASP A 255 9.50 -8.50 -2.56
CA ASP A 255 10.71 -9.12 -3.07
C ASP A 255 12.00 -8.54 -2.49
N LEU A 256 12.02 -7.25 -2.14
CA LEU A 256 13.25 -6.62 -1.65
C LEU A 256 13.03 -5.54 -0.58
N VAL A 257 13.99 -5.51 0.35
CA VAL A 257 14.17 -4.44 1.34
C VAL A 257 15.47 -3.72 1.03
N VAL A 258 15.43 -2.41 0.94
CA VAL A 258 16.61 -1.56 0.83
C VAL A 258 17.08 -1.22 2.25
N LEU A 259 18.31 -1.61 2.55
CA LEU A 259 18.93 -1.40 3.85
C LEU A 259 19.59 -0.02 3.92
N PRO A 260 19.56 0.64 5.09
CA PRO A 260 20.28 1.89 5.29
C PRO A 260 21.79 1.73 5.03
N PRO A 261 22.45 2.79 4.53
CA PRO A 261 23.89 2.76 4.31
C PRO A 261 24.64 2.56 5.63
N ASN A 262 25.68 1.73 5.62
CA ASN A 262 26.53 1.45 6.78
C ASN A 262 25.82 0.83 8.01
N CYS A 263 24.61 0.30 7.86
CA CYS A 263 23.90 -0.33 8.97
C CYS A 263 24.49 -1.71 9.34
N ASP A 264 24.29 -2.13 10.59
CA ASP A 264 24.45 -3.55 10.96
C ASP A 264 23.35 -4.36 10.26
N THR A 265 23.75 -5.03 9.19
CA THR A 265 22.85 -5.78 8.32
C THR A 265 22.20 -6.96 9.04
N ASN A 266 22.95 -7.66 9.91
CA ASN A 266 22.44 -8.83 10.61
C ASN A 266 21.40 -8.42 11.66
N SER A 267 21.69 -7.36 12.42
CA SER A 267 20.74 -6.81 13.38
C SER A 267 19.47 -6.30 12.69
N ALA A 268 19.61 -5.54 11.60
CA ALA A 268 18.48 -5.02 10.84
C ALA A 268 17.58 -6.14 10.31
N ILE A 269 18.14 -7.16 9.66
CA ILE A 269 17.37 -8.29 9.11
C ILE A 269 16.71 -9.09 10.23
N SER A 270 17.42 -9.37 11.32
CA SER A 270 16.88 -10.15 12.44
C SER A 270 15.64 -9.49 13.04
N GLN A 271 15.68 -8.16 13.18
CA GLN A 271 14.55 -7.37 13.67
C GLN A 271 13.35 -7.41 12.71
N LEU A 272 13.57 -7.39 11.39
CA LEU A 272 12.48 -7.49 10.41
C LEU A 272 11.84 -8.89 10.42
N LYS A 273 12.66 -9.94 10.56
CA LYS A 273 12.18 -11.33 10.59
C LYS A 273 11.27 -11.65 11.78
N GLU A 274 11.30 -10.86 12.86
CA GLU A 274 10.39 -11.02 14.01
C GLU A 274 8.91 -10.98 13.60
N VAL A 275 8.56 -10.36 12.47
CA VAL A 275 7.16 -10.26 11.98
C VAL A 275 6.92 -11.05 10.70
N GLU A 276 7.85 -11.91 10.28
CA GLU A 276 7.76 -12.65 9.01
C GLU A 276 6.53 -13.55 8.95
N GLU A 277 6.21 -14.26 10.04
CA GLU A 277 5.03 -15.13 10.14
C GLU A 277 3.70 -14.38 10.04
N ALA A 278 3.70 -13.05 10.23
CA ALA A 278 2.51 -12.22 10.08
C ALA A 278 2.25 -11.76 8.63
N LYS A 279 3.15 -12.10 7.68
CA LYS A 279 2.89 -11.89 6.26
C LYS A 279 1.81 -12.86 5.77
N PRO A 280 0.74 -12.37 5.14
CA PRO A 280 -0.28 -13.26 4.59
C PRO A 280 0.25 -13.95 3.32
N GLU A 281 -0.10 -15.23 3.13
CA GLU A 281 0.18 -15.95 1.88
C GLU A 281 -0.49 -15.29 0.67
N ARG A 282 -1.67 -14.70 0.88
CA ARG A 282 -2.45 -13.96 -0.10
C ARG A 282 -3.07 -12.73 0.53
N THR A 283 -3.04 -11.62 -0.17
CA THR A 283 -3.51 -10.31 0.30
C THR A 283 -4.92 -10.00 -0.16
N MET A 284 -5.48 -10.85 -1.02
CA MET A 284 -6.82 -10.78 -1.56
C MET A 284 -7.43 -12.17 -1.61
N ARG A 285 -8.74 -12.26 -1.44
CA ARG A 285 -9.56 -13.47 -1.62
C ARG A 285 -10.78 -13.14 -2.44
N VAL A 286 -11.07 -13.95 -3.45
CA VAL A 286 -12.31 -13.88 -4.23
C VAL A 286 -13.20 -15.01 -3.78
N ASN A 287 -14.38 -14.67 -3.29
CA ASN A 287 -15.41 -15.58 -2.84
C ASN A 287 -16.58 -15.53 -3.81
N ILE A 288 -17.26 -16.65 -3.98
CA ILE A 288 -18.49 -16.74 -4.76
C ILE A 288 -19.61 -17.31 -3.89
N ALA A 289 -20.84 -16.90 -4.17
CA ALA A 289 -22.01 -17.34 -3.44
C ALA A 289 -23.23 -17.45 -4.35
N THR A 290 -24.07 -18.46 -4.14
CA THR A 290 -25.32 -18.67 -4.87
C THR A 290 -26.52 -18.41 -3.95
N GLU A 291 -27.69 -18.13 -4.53
CA GLU A 291 -28.92 -17.85 -3.77
C GLU A 291 -29.36 -19.11 -2.99
N ASP A 292 -29.61 -18.95 -1.69
CA ASP A 292 -30.06 -20.00 -0.77
C ASP A 292 -31.59 -20.01 -0.72
N GLU A 293 -32.20 -20.93 -1.47
CA GLU A 293 -33.66 -20.97 -1.67
C GLU A 293 -34.44 -21.33 -0.40
N ASP A 294 -33.85 -22.14 0.48
CA ASP A 294 -34.52 -22.65 1.69
C ASP A 294 -34.69 -21.58 2.77
N GLN A 295 -34.00 -20.44 2.64
CA GLN A 295 -33.94 -19.40 3.67
C GLN A 295 -34.27 -17.99 3.19
N ALA A 296 -34.82 -17.86 1.98
CA ALA A 296 -35.36 -16.59 1.50
C ALA A 296 -36.55 -16.15 2.37
N ARG A 297 -36.58 -14.86 2.78
CA ARG A 297 -37.72 -14.26 3.48
C ARG A 297 -38.38 -13.23 2.59
N GLU A 298 -39.64 -12.91 2.84
CA GLU A 298 -40.35 -11.89 2.08
C GLU A 298 -39.59 -10.55 2.15
N GLY A 299 -39.11 -10.07 1.00
CA GLY A 299 -38.31 -8.85 0.87
C GLY A 299 -36.80 -8.99 1.05
N SER A 300 -36.24 -10.19 1.29
CA SER A 300 -34.79 -10.40 1.37
C SER A 300 -34.32 -11.72 0.74
N LYS A 301 -33.20 -11.64 0.00
CA LYS A 301 -32.49 -12.79 -0.56
C LYS A 301 -31.31 -13.16 0.32
N ARG A 302 -31.08 -14.45 0.52
CA ARG A 302 -29.89 -14.97 1.21
C ARG A 302 -28.98 -15.63 0.18
N PHE A 303 -27.67 -15.46 0.35
CA PHE A 303 -26.66 -16.12 -0.45
C PHE A 303 -25.74 -16.93 0.47
N SER A 304 -25.33 -18.10 0.00
CA SER A 304 -24.43 -19.01 0.71
C SER A 304 -23.19 -19.27 -0.14
N VAL A 305 -22.03 -19.38 0.50
CA VAL A 305 -20.75 -19.61 -0.19
C VAL A 305 -20.85 -20.89 -1.01
N ALA A 306 -20.40 -20.83 -2.26
CA ALA A 306 -20.55 -21.90 -3.25
C ALA A 306 -19.19 -22.33 -3.82
N SER A 307 -19.12 -23.54 -4.35
CA SER A 307 -18.03 -24.00 -5.20
C SER A 307 -18.15 -23.43 -6.62
N ASP A 308 -17.08 -23.58 -7.41
CA ASP A 308 -17.08 -23.13 -8.81
C ASP A 308 -18.11 -23.90 -9.64
N GLU A 309 -18.26 -25.20 -9.37
CA GLU A 309 -19.26 -26.06 -10.03
C GLU A 309 -20.69 -25.62 -9.68
N GLU A 310 -20.96 -25.35 -8.40
CA GLU A 310 -22.27 -24.88 -7.92
C GLU A 310 -22.63 -23.50 -8.49
N PHE A 311 -21.64 -22.62 -8.61
CA PHE A 311 -21.83 -21.29 -9.18
C PHE A 311 -22.08 -21.34 -10.69
N ALA A 312 -21.34 -22.18 -11.43
CA ALA A 312 -21.45 -22.32 -12.89
C ALA A 312 -22.84 -22.82 -13.34
N ILE A 313 -23.47 -23.69 -12.55
CA ILE A 313 -24.79 -24.25 -12.88
C ILE A 313 -25.95 -23.45 -12.26
N SER A 314 -25.67 -22.34 -11.55
CA SER A 314 -26.68 -21.59 -10.81
C SER A 314 -27.64 -20.83 -11.76
N PRO A 315 -28.96 -21.12 -11.72
CA PRO A 315 -29.91 -20.59 -12.71
C PRO A 315 -30.26 -19.10 -12.53
N ARG A 316 -29.95 -18.50 -11.38
CA ARG A 316 -30.28 -17.09 -11.04
C ARG A 316 -29.04 -16.20 -10.88
N GLY A 317 -27.87 -16.70 -11.28
CA GLY A 317 -26.59 -16.06 -11.04
C GLY A 317 -26.18 -16.10 -9.57
N GLY A 318 -25.10 -15.40 -9.23
CA GLY A 318 -24.57 -15.38 -7.88
C GLY A 318 -23.82 -14.09 -7.56
N LEU A 319 -23.31 -14.01 -6.33
CA LEU A 319 -22.50 -12.90 -5.86
C LEU A 319 -21.02 -13.26 -5.96
N ILE A 320 -20.24 -12.35 -6.53
CA ILE A 320 -18.78 -12.37 -6.44
C ILE A 320 -18.38 -11.32 -5.40
N HIS A 321 -17.66 -11.75 -4.37
CA HIS A 321 -17.20 -10.91 -3.28
C HIS A 321 -15.69 -10.94 -3.17
N VAL A 322 -15.05 -9.78 -3.27
CA VAL A 322 -13.61 -9.63 -3.12
C VAL A 322 -13.28 -9.07 -1.75
N GLU A 323 -12.48 -9.82 -1.00
CA GLU A 323 -12.04 -9.49 0.35
C GLU A 323 -10.54 -9.16 0.34
N SER A 324 -10.17 -8.01 0.90
CA SER A 324 -8.77 -7.69 1.21
C SER A 324 -8.35 -8.34 2.52
N VAL A 325 -7.17 -8.96 2.52
CA VAL A 325 -6.54 -9.66 3.63
C VAL A 325 -5.22 -8.96 3.97
N PRO A 326 -5.25 -7.81 4.65
CA PRO A 326 -4.03 -7.11 5.01
C PRO A 326 -3.23 -7.90 6.05
N PRO A 327 -1.91 -7.68 6.16
CA PRO A 327 -1.09 -8.31 7.19
C PRO A 327 -1.59 -7.92 8.59
N ILE A 328 -1.49 -8.87 9.51
CA ILE A 328 -1.60 -8.56 10.93
C ILE A 328 -0.34 -7.75 11.30
N VAL A 329 -0.47 -6.77 12.19
CA VAL A 329 0.66 -5.95 12.65
C VAL A 329 0.93 -6.32 14.12
N PRO A 330 1.91 -7.20 14.41
CA PRO A 330 2.19 -7.61 15.79
C PRO A 330 2.65 -6.44 16.65
N ARG A 331 3.52 -5.60 16.07
CA ARG A 331 4.09 -4.42 16.71
C ARG A 331 3.56 -3.15 16.05
N HIS A 332 2.53 -2.56 16.64
CA HIS A 332 2.02 -1.27 16.17
C HIS A 332 2.92 -0.12 16.59
N PHE A 333 2.94 0.95 15.79
CA PHE A 333 3.58 2.22 16.13
C PHE A 333 3.18 2.70 17.55
N PRO A 334 4.08 2.68 18.54
CA PRO A 334 3.77 2.94 19.94
C PRO A 334 3.21 4.35 20.20
N LYS A 335 3.80 5.39 19.58
CA LYS A 335 3.34 6.78 19.74
C LYS A 335 1.94 7.05 19.17
N LEU A 336 1.45 6.24 18.23
CA LEU A 336 0.08 6.37 17.73
C LEU A 336 -0.90 5.72 18.71
N ARG A 337 -1.50 6.51 19.60
CA ARG A 337 -2.47 6.03 20.60
C ARG A 337 -3.88 6.13 20.06
N ILE A 338 -4.67 5.06 20.27
CA ILE A 338 -6.11 5.14 20.03
C ILE A 338 -6.71 6.05 21.10
N ARG A 339 -7.49 7.05 20.68
CA ARG A 339 -8.20 7.93 21.62
C ARG A 339 -9.11 7.11 22.55
N GLN A 340 -9.44 7.67 23.71
CA GLN A 340 -10.44 7.07 24.58
C GLN A 340 -11.79 6.97 23.86
N ASN A 341 -12.22 8.08 23.24
CA ASN A 341 -13.45 8.17 22.44
C ASN A 341 -13.12 8.47 20.96
N PRO A 342 -12.70 7.46 20.17
CA PRO A 342 -12.47 7.64 18.75
C PRO A 342 -13.79 7.94 18.03
N LYS A 343 -13.81 8.91 17.11
CA LYS A 343 -15.02 9.23 16.32
C LYS A 343 -14.97 8.53 14.96
N PHE A 344 -16.06 7.89 14.60
CA PHE A 344 -16.26 7.21 13.31
C PHE A 344 -17.75 7.02 13.05
N ILE A 345 -18.11 6.67 11.82
CA ILE A 345 -19.48 6.34 11.41
C ILE A 345 -19.53 4.83 11.16
N ASP A 346 -20.38 4.12 11.90
CA ASP A 346 -20.66 2.70 11.64
C ASP A 346 -22.01 2.59 10.94
N THR A 347 -21.97 2.20 9.66
CA THR A 347 -23.18 1.96 8.85
C THR A 347 -23.72 0.55 9.03
N GLN A 348 -23.03 -0.30 9.81
CA GLN A 348 -23.26 -1.74 9.92
C GLN A 348 -23.23 -2.48 8.57
N SER A 349 -22.64 -1.86 7.55
CA SER A 349 -22.41 -2.48 6.25
C SER A 349 -21.06 -3.19 6.19
N ALA A 350 -20.86 -4.01 5.15
CA ALA A 350 -19.58 -4.65 4.85
C ALA A 350 -18.46 -3.63 4.56
N ALA A 351 -18.80 -2.35 4.32
CA ALA A 351 -17.82 -1.29 4.10
C ALA A 351 -17.08 -0.85 5.38
N GLY A 352 -17.44 -1.42 6.54
CA GLY A 352 -16.77 -1.22 7.81
C GLY A 352 -16.97 0.18 8.41
N LEU A 353 -16.10 0.52 9.36
CA LEU A 353 -16.11 1.83 10.02
C LEU A 353 -15.64 2.91 9.03
N LYS A 354 -16.48 3.91 8.78
CA LYS A 354 -16.18 5.06 7.92
C LYS A 354 -15.58 6.21 8.71
N ARG A 355 -14.57 6.87 8.13
CA ARG A 355 -13.90 8.01 8.74
C ARG A 355 -14.89 9.17 8.95
N TYR A 356 -14.81 9.80 10.12
CA TYR A 356 -15.55 11.01 10.41
C TYR A 356 -14.82 12.23 9.82
N ARG A 357 -15.48 12.95 8.92
CA ARG A 357 -15.00 14.20 8.30
C ARG A 357 -15.89 15.34 8.78
N ALA A 358 -15.31 16.30 9.50
CA ALA A 358 -16.00 17.50 9.98
C ALA A 358 -15.50 18.73 9.24
#